data_AF-A0A811VFC6-F1
#
_entry.id   AF-A0A811VFC6-F1
#
_cell.length_a   1.000
_cell.length_b   1.000
_cell.length_c   1.000
_cell.angle_alpha   90.00
_cell.angle_beta   90.00
_cell.angle_gamma   90.00
#
_symmetry.space_group_name_H-M   'P 1'
#
loop_
_entity.id
_entity.type
_entity.pdbx_description
1 polymer ?
#
loop_
_entity_poly.entity_id
_entity_poly.type
_entity_poly.pdbx_seq_one_letter_code
_entity_poly.pdbx_strand_id
1 'polypeptide(L)'
;IIIFLNVFPSTNGEKYWSNCQPLVNVNWTHKCSGAVNSALKLKYKDQLTSVGTPYKVMFADSSGASFLATFYDSQMQNCSSIQIGSDMKVKCDENENYYMKKSMVHCFNFYLLYAIELMRVCHDPAEYSVRDFPQGFVALHYAYKPPISAARNLKWKWFLYLTGAIFLV
;
A
#
# COMPACT_ATOMS: atom_id res chain seq x y z
N ILE A 1 -10.46 15.13 -2.32
CA ILE A 1 -9.05 14.92 -2.69
C ILE A 1 -8.92 13.49 -3.18
N ILE A 2 -8.87 13.29 -4.50
CA ILE A 2 -8.69 11.98 -5.14
C ILE A 2 -7.18 11.75 -5.15
N ILE A 3 -6.68 10.82 -4.35
CA ILE A 3 -5.26 10.46 -4.35
C ILE A 3 -5.01 9.68 -5.63
N PHE A 4 -4.69 10.38 -6.70
CA PHE A 4 -3.84 9.77 -7.71
C PHE A 4 -2.52 9.50 -7.00
N LEU A 5 -2.26 8.24 -6.64
CA LEU A 5 -0.89 7.74 -6.63
C LEU A 5 -0.43 7.75 -8.10
N ASN A 6 -0.32 8.94 -8.70
CA ASN A 6 0.42 9.16 -9.92
C ASN A 6 1.86 8.93 -9.50
N VAL A 7 2.26 7.66 -9.59
CA VAL A 7 3.65 7.24 -9.56
C VAL A 7 4.30 7.84 -10.80
N PHE A 8 4.62 9.13 -10.74
CA PHE A 8 5.63 9.71 -11.60
C PHE A 8 6.95 9.08 -11.13
N PRO A 9 7.67 8.35 -11.98
CA PRO A 9 9.05 8.03 -11.70
C PRO A 9 9.81 9.36 -11.75
N SER A 10 9.89 10.06 -10.62
CA SER A 10 10.80 11.17 -10.48
C SER A 10 12.21 10.59 -10.56
N THR A 11 13.00 11.09 -11.50
CA THR A 11 14.37 10.65 -11.82
C THR A 11 15.38 10.88 -10.67
N ASN A 12 14.91 11.24 -9.48
CA ASN A 12 15.73 11.58 -8.31
C ASN A 12 15.43 10.61 -7.15
N GLY A 13 15.91 9.38 -7.27
CA GLY A 13 15.72 8.31 -6.28
C GLY A 13 16.23 8.65 -4.86
N GLU A 14 17.18 9.58 -4.74
CA GLU A 14 17.76 9.99 -3.45
C GLU A 14 16.80 10.85 -2.60
N LYS A 15 16.04 11.76 -3.21
CA LYS A 15 15.10 12.64 -2.49
C LYS A 15 13.85 11.90 -1.99
N TYR A 16 13.54 10.74 -2.59
CA TYR A 16 12.42 9.90 -2.15
C TYR A 16 12.75 9.09 -0.90
N TRP A 17 14.02 8.69 -0.76
CA TRP A 17 14.48 7.85 0.35
C TRP A 17 14.60 8.59 1.67
N SER A 18 14.84 9.91 1.66
CA SER A 18 14.87 10.72 2.89
C SER A 18 13.56 10.63 3.68
N ASN A 19 12.42 10.51 3.00
CA ASN A 19 11.13 10.32 3.65
C ASN A 19 10.95 8.94 4.26
N CYS A 20 11.77 7.94 3.88
CA CYS A 20 11.70 6.59 4.43
C CYS A 20 12.61 6.37 5.64
N GLN A 21 13.35 7.38 6.11
CA GLN A 21 14.19 7.25 7.30
C GLN A 21 13.46 6.68 8.53
N PRO A 22 12.19 7.02 8.82
CA PRO A 22 11.46 6.43 9.95
C PRO A 22 11.12 4.94 9.78
N LEU A 23 11.29 4.37 8.58
CA LEU A 23 11.02 2.94 8.31
C LEU A 23 12.08 2.01 8.89
N VAL A 24 13.32 2.47 8.94
CA VAL A 24 14.50 1.63 9.20
C VAL A 24 14.93 1.70 10.66
N ASN A 25 15.61 0.65 11.12
CA ASN A 25 16.09 0.47 12.50
C ASN A 25 14.98 0.54 13.56
N VAL A 26 13.75 0.19 13.16
CA VAL A 26 12.56 0.14 14.01
C VAL A 26 11.97 -1.26 13.94
N ASN A 27 11.45 -1.75 15.05
CA ASN A 27 10.67 -2.98 15.09
C ASN A 27 9.22 -2.70 14.73
N TRP A 28 8.69 -3.52 13.83
CA TRP A 28 7.33 -3.43 13.33
C TRP A 28 6.59 -4.70 13.72
N THR A 29 5.52 -4.54 14.49
CA THR A 29 4.71 -5.65 14.99
C THR A 29 3.40 -5.71 14.23
N HIS A 30 3.01 -6.92 13.84
CA HIS A 30 1.74 -7.24 13.20
C HIS A 30 0.56 -6.72 14.02
N LYS A 31 -0.43 -6.15 13.33
CA LYS A 31 -1.69 -5.69 13.91
C LYS A 31 -2.89 -6.38 13.30
N CYS A 32 -2.97 -6.41 11.98
CA CYS A 32 -4.08 -7.04 11.29
C CYS A 32 -3.64 -7.47 9.88
N SER A 33 -4.45 -8.32 9.26
CA SER A 33 -4.32 -8.68 7.86
C SER A 33 -5.70 -8.68 7.19
N GLY A 34 -5.73 -8.41 5.90
CA GLY A 34 -6.98 -8.36 5.14
C GLY A 34 -6.73 -8.46 3.63
N ALA A 35 -7.78 -8.19 2.86
CA ALA A 35 -7.71 -8.12 1.41
C ALA A 35 -8.37 -6.84 0.91
N VAL A 36 -7.78 -6.22 -0.13
CA VAL A 36 -8.32 -5.00 -0.72
C VAL A 36 -9.72 -5.28 -1.27
N ASN A 37 -10.73 -4.61 -0.72
CA ASN A 37 -12.12 -4.78 -1.17
C ASN A 37 -12.50 -3.79 -2.28
N SER A 38 -13.68 -3.99 -2.87
CA SER A 38 -14.19 -3.14 -3.95
C SER A 38 -14.38 -1.68 -3.52
N ALA A 39 -14.79 -1.44 -2.26
CA ALA A 39 -14.98 -0.10 -1.72
C ALA A 39 -13.66 0.69 -1.63
N LEU A 40 -12.60 0.08 -1.11
CA LEU A 40 -11.25 0.65 -1.07
C LEU A 40 -10.75 0.96 -2.48
N LYS A 41 -10.90 0.00 -3.40
CA LYS A 41 -10.46 0.15 -4.80
C LYS A 41 -11.20 1.29 -5.50
N LEU A 42 -12.51 1.42 -5.29
CA LEU A 42 -13.33 2.48 -5.89
C LEU A 42 -12.99 3.86 -5.32
N LYS A 43 -12.81 3.95 -3.99
CA LYS A 43 -12.57 5.22 -3.27
C LYS A 43 -11.18 5.78 -3.55
N TYR A 44 -10.14 4.95 -3.45
CA TYR A 44 -8.75 5.39 -3.54
C TYR A 44 -8.12 5.20 -4.92
N LYS A 45 -8.71 4.36 -5.78
CA LYS A 45 -8.24 4.10 -7.15
C LYS A 45 -6.74 3.72 -7.21
N ASP A 46 -6.23 3.09 -6.16
CA ASP A 46 -4.86 2.60 -6.08
C ASP A 46 -4.59 1.68 -7.28
N GLN A 47 -3.71 2.06 -8.18
CA GLN A 47 -3.42 1.32 -9.40
C GLN A 47 -2.45 0.15 -9.16
N LEU A 48 -1.80 0.11 -7.99
CA LEU A 48 -0.80 -0.90 -7.65
C LEU A 48 -1.42 -2.12 -6.97
N THR A 49 -2.71 -2.10 -6.62
CA THR A 49 -3.45 -3.23 -6.04
C THR A 49 -4.65 -3.60 -6.91
N SER A 50 -5.20 -4.80 -6.70
CA SER A 50 -6.48 -5.24 -7.27
C SER A 50 -7.43 -5.65 -6.16
N VAL A 51 -8.73 -5.78 -6.45
CA VAL A 51 -9.66 -6.38 -5.48
C VAL A 51 -9.18 -7.79 -5.18
N GLY A 52 -9.14 -8.16 -3.89
CA GLY A 52 -8.60 -9.43 -3.42
C GLY A 52 -7.09 -9.42 -3.15
N THR A 53 -6.35 -8.35 -3.46
CA THR A 53 -4.93 -8.27 -3.11
C THR A 53 -4.76 -8.35 -1.58
N PRO A 54 -4.01 -9.34 -1.06
CA PRO A 54 -3.80 -9.46 0.37
C PRO A 54 -2.92 -8.31 0.86
N TYR A 55 -3.17 -7.87 2.09
CA TYR A 55 -2.31 -6.92 2.78
C TYR A 55 -2.19 -7.29 4.25
N LYS A 56 -1.06 -6.88 4.83
CA LYS A 56 -0.81 -6.91 6.26
C LYS A 56 -0.45 -5.52 6.74
N VAL A 57 -0.93 -5.17 7.93
CA VAL A 57 -0.59 -3.94 8.61
C VAL A 57 0.28 -4.23 9.84
N MET A 58 1.29 -3.39 10.03
CA MET A 58 2.21 -3.43 11.15
C MET A 58 2.41 -2.02 11.72
N PHE A 59 2.57 -1.92 13.03
CA PHE A 59 2.91 -0.66 13.72
C PHE A 59 4.33 -0.71 14.27
N ALA A 60 4.96 0.45 14.32
CA ALA A 60 6.23 0.60 15.01
C ALA A 60 6.03 0.47 16.53
N ASP A 61 6.86 -0.35 17.18
CA ASP A 61 6.81 -0.57 18.63
C ASP A 61 7.15 0.69 19.44
N SER A 62 7.99 1.57 18.88
CA SER A 62 8.52 2.74 19.60
C SER A 62 7.53 3.89 19.75
N SER A 63 6.43 3.91 18.99
CA SER A 63 5.46 5.02 19.06
C SER A 63 4.01 4.66 18.76
N GLY A 64 3.70 3.48 18.20
CA GLY A 64 2.34 3.10 17.74
C GLY A 64 1.77 4.01 16.64
N ALA A 65 2.37 5.17 16.39
CA ALA A 65 1.90 6.22 15.49
C ALA A 65 2.48 6.10 14.07
N SER A 66 3.42 5.18 13.88
CA SER A 66 4.03 4.86 12.59
C SER A 66 3.44 3.56 12.05
N PHE A 67 3.13 3.57 10.76
CA PHE A 67 2.31 2.59 10.10
C PHE A 67 3.01 2.02 8.88
N LEU A 68 2.96 0.70 8.72
CA LEU A 68 3.46 -0.01 7.57
C LEU A 68 2.38 -0.95 7.05
N ALA A 69 1.96 -0.77 5.79
CA ALA A 69 1.18 -1.77 5.07
C ALA A 69 2.06 -2.44 4.02
N THR A 70 2.02 -3.77 3.98
CA THR A 70 2.64 -4.57 2.93
C THR A 70 1.55 -5.28 2.13
N PHE A 71 1.60 -5.13 0.81
CA PHE A 71 0.66 -5.73 -0.15
C PHE A 71 1.28 -6.91 -0.88
N TYR A 72 0.41 -7.78 -1.39
CA TYR A 72 0.73 -9.03 -2.07
C TYR A 72 1.39 -10.06 -1.17
N ASP A 73 1.63 -11.25 -1.73
CA ASP A 73 2.37 -12.32 -1.08
C ASP A 73 3.84 -11.91 -0.91
N SER A 74 4.12 -11.36 0.26
CA SER A 74 5.46 -10.96 0.68
C SER A 74 5.86 -11.84 1.85
N GLN A 75 7.16 -12.08 2.01
CA GLN A 75 7.64 -12.86 3.16
C GLN A 75 7.23 -12.24 4.51
N MET A 76 6.91 -10.94 4.55
CA MET A 76 6.35 -10.23 5.72
C MET A 76 4.97 -10.74 6.13
N GLN A 77 4.20 -11.29 5.19
CA GLN A 77 2.84 -11.78 5.45
C GLN A 77 2.85 -12.91 6.50
N ASN A 78 3.97 -13.62 6.66
CA ASN A 78 4.11 -14.72 7.62
C ASN A 78 4.82 -14.31 8.91
N CYS A 79 5.30 -13.06 9.02
CA CYS A 79 6.04 -12.57 10.19
C CYS A 79 5.12 -11.93 11.22
N SER A 80 5.27 -12.28 12.50
CA SER A 80 4.63 -11.60 13.64
C SER A 80 5.29 -10.24 13.90
N SER A 81 6.62 -10.19 13.89
CA SER A 81 7.39 -8.96 13.96
C SER A 81 8.51 -8.94 12.92
N ILE A 82 8.93 -7.74 12.53
CA ILE A 82 10.06 -7.54 11.64
C ILE A 82 10.92 -6.36 12.08
N GLN A 83 12.19 -6.40 11.68
CA GLN A 83 13.09 -5.26 11.76
C GLN A 83 13.67 -4.97 10.37
N ILE A 84 13.58 -3.71 9.92
CA ILE A 84 14.07 -3.30 8.60
C ILE A 84 15.39 -2.54 8.79
N GLY A 85 16.50 -3.06 8.26
CA GLY A 85 17.79 -2.40 8.27
C GLY A 85 17.88 -1.23 7.27
N SER A 86 18.85 -0.35 7.46
CA SER A 86 19.14 0.76 6.52
C SER A 86 19.55 0.30 5.11
N ASP A 87 20.04 -0.94 5.02
CA ASP A 87 20.36 -1.67 3.79
C ASP A 87 19.14 -2.36 3.14
N MET A 88 17.93 -2.14 3.68
CA MET A 88 16.68 -2.81 3.31
C MET A 88 16.64 -4.31 3.59
N LYS A 89 17.55 -4.81 4.43
CA LYS A 89 17.46 -6.16 4.94
C LYS A 89 16.32 -6.22 5.95
N VAL A 90 15.32 -7.04 5.68
CA VAL A 90 14.25 -7.32 6.63
C VAL A 90 14.59 -8.60 7.38
N LYS A 91 14.63 -8.48 8.71
CA LYS A 91 14.73 -9.60 9.63
C LYS A 91 13.33 -9.96 10.12
N CYS A 92 13.02 -11.25 10.11
CA CYS A 92 11.77 -11.81 10.58
C CYS A 92 12.10 -12.86 11.63
N ASP A 93 11.35 -12.91 12.74
CA ASP A 93 11.72 -13.69 13.93
C ASP A 93 12.06 -15.17 13.64
N GLU A 94 11.35 -15.80 12.71
CA GLU A 94 11.42 -17.25 12.44
C GLU A 94 11.86 -17.60 11.01
N ASN A 95 12.12 -16.62 10.15
CA ASN A 95 12.40 -16.83 8.73
C ASN A 95 13.77 -16.28 8.30
N GLU A 96 14.23 -16.75 7.14
CA GLU A 96 15.41 -16.20 6.49
C GLU A 96 15.29 -14.69 6.24
N ASN A 97 16.43 -14.01 6.38
CA ASN A 97 16.49 -12.59 6.06
C ASN A 97 16.32 -12.37 4.57
N TYR A 98 15.59 -11.35 4.17
CA TYR A 98 15.43 -11.00 2.76
C TYR A 98 15.61 -9.51 2.51
N TYR A 99 15.81 -9.15 1.24
CA TYR A 99 16.07 -7.78 0.84
C TYR A 99 14.86 -7.17 0.14
N MET A 100 14.38 -6.06 0.67
CA MET A 100 13.34 -5.26 0.05
C MET A 100 13.95 -4.26 -0.94
N LYS A 101 13.31 -4.08 -2.10
CA LYS A 101 13.73 -3.04 -3.05
C LYS A 101 13.19 -1.69 -2.61
N LYS A 102 14.04 -0.67 -2.46
CA LYS A 102 13.63 0.71 -2.14
C LYS A 102 12.53 1.25 -3.07
N SER A 103 12.59 0.88 -4.36
CA SER A 103 11.59 1.28 -5.35
C SER A 103 10.20 0.68 -5.14
N MET A 104 10.06 -0.33 -4.28
CA MET A 104 8.80 -1.00 -3.93
C MET A 104 8.15 -0.43 -2.66
N VAL A 105 8.79 0.55 -2.03
CA VAL A 105 8.31 1.19 -0.81
C VAL A 105 7.94 2.61 -1.11
N HIS A 106 6.80 3.05 -0.58
CA HIS A 106 6.33 4.42 -0.67
C HIS A 106 6.10 4.99 0.73
N CYS A 107 6.88 6.01 1.11
CA CYS A 107 6.85 6.58 2.45
C CYS A 107 6.24 7.98 2.45
N PHE A 108 5.47 8.25 3.50
CA PHE A 108 4.76 9.51 3.73
C PHE A 108 4.98 9.93 5.18
N ASN A 109 5.52 11.14 5.37
CA ASN A 109 5.74 11.72 6.71
C ASN A 109 4.46 12.39 7.25
N PHE A 110 3.30 11.89 6.86
CA PHE A 110 1.98 12.35 7.29
C PHE A 110 1.01 11.17 7.26
N TYR A 111 -0.07 11.27 8.03
CA TYR A 111 -1.12 10.24 8.05
C TYR A 111 -1.84 10.15 6.69
N LEU A 112 -2.22 8.94 6.30
CA LEU A 112 -2.85 8.68 5.01
C LEU A 112 -4.23 8.07 5.24
N LEU A 113 -5.29 8.71 4.74
CA LEU A 113 -6.66 8.20 4.91
C LEU A 113 -6.81 6.77 4.34
N TYR A 114 -6.06 6.41 3.30
CA TYR A 114 -6.05 5.05 2.77
C TYR A 114 -5.53 4.04 3.80
N ALA A 115 -4.45 4.35 4.53
CA ALA A 115 -3.92 3.50 5.60
C ALA A 115 -4.94 3.31 6.74
N ILE A 116 -5.67 4.37 7.08
CA ILE A 116 -6.75 4.34 8.07
C ILE A 116 -7.87 3.39 7.63
N GLU A 117 -8.30 3.45 6.37
CA GLU A 117 -9.34 2.53 5.88
C GLU A 117 -8.84 1.09 5.76
N LEU A 118 -7.56 0.87 5.42
CA LEU A 118 -6.97 -0.47 5.47
C LEU A 118 -7.06 -1.06 6.87
N MET A 119 -6.79 -0.28 7.92
CA MET A 119 -7.02 -0.70 9.31
C MET A 119 -8.48 -1.02 9.57
N ARG A 120 -9.39 -0.11 9.24
CA ARG A 120 -10.82 -0.32 9.50
C ARG A 120 -11.38 -1.57 8.83
N VAL A 121 -10.84 -1.96 7.68
CA VAL A 121 -11.27 -3.15 6.96
C VAL A 121 -10.72 -4.45 7.55
N CYS A 122 -9.48 -4.44 8.07
CA CYS A 122 -8.86 -5.66 8.61
C CYS A 122 -9.05 -5.85 10.12
N HIS A 123 -9.39 -4.80 10.86
CA HIS A 123 -9.47 -4.82 12.32
C HIS A 123 -10.86 -5.24 12.78
N ASP A 124 -10.93 -6.03 13.84
CA ASP A 124 -12.19 -6.35 14.51
C ASP A 124 -12.64 -5.13 15.34
N PRO A 125 -13.88 -4.61 15.16
CA PRO A 125 -14.41 -3.52 15.99
C PRO A 125 -14.28 -3.74 17.51
N ALA A 126 -14.22 -4.99 17.97
CA ALA A 126 -14.06 -5.33 19.38
C ALA A 126 -12.65 -5.08 19.94
N GLU A 127 -11.62 -5.03 19.09
CA GLU A 127 -10.21 -4.87 19.48
C GLU A 127 -9.69 -3.44 19.26
N TYR A 128 -10.60 -2.49 19.04
CA TYR A 128 -10.29 -1.17 18.52
C TYR A 128 -9.99 -0.14 19.64
N SER A 129 -8.78 0.43 19.65
CA SER A 129 -8.45 1.60 20.47
C SER A 129 -8.23 2.83 19.59
N VAL A 130 -8.67 4.00 20.07
CA VAL A 130 -8.42 5.31 19.39
C VAL A 130 -6.92 5.59 19.22
N ARG A 131 -6.06 4.89 19.98
CA ARG A 131 -4.60 4.98 19.87
C ARG A 131 -4.02 4.24 18.66
N ASP A 132 -4.81 3.40 17.99
CA ASP A 132 -4.36 2.59 16.85
C ASP A 132 -4.44 3.31 15.51
N PHE A 133 -4.69 4.62 15.51
CA PHE A 133 -4.68 5.40 14.27
C PHE A 133 -3.27 5.89 13.93
N PRO A 134 -2.83 5.77 12.66
CA PRO A 134 -1.59 6.38 12.20
C PRO A 134 -1.67 7.90 12.38
N GLN A 135 -0.80 8.47 13.21
CA GLN A 135 -0.75 9.91 13.46
C GLN A 135 0.48 10.61 12.85
N GLY A 136 1.46 9.85 12.36
CA GLY A 136 2.73 10.43 11.88
C GLY A 136 3.18 9.89 10.53
N PHE A 137 3.69 8.67 10.52
CA PHE A 137 4.40 8.11 9.38
C PHE A 137 3.63 6.94 8.77
N VAL A 138 3.58 6.89 7.43
CA VAL A 138 2.96 5.79 6.69
C VAL A 138 3.93 5.29 5.64
N ALA A 139 4.20 3.99 5.64
CA ALA A 139 4.91 3.28 4.59
C ALA A 139 3.98 2.27 3.90
N LEU A 140 3.97 2.28 2.58
CA LEU A 140 3.27 1.31 1.74
C LEU A 140 4.30 0.50 0.96
N HIS A 141 4.39 -0.79 1.23
CA HIS A 141 5.27 -1.71 0.54
C HIS A 141 4.48 -2.61 -0.42
N TYR A 142 4.90 -2.67 -1.69
CA TYR A 142 4.29 -3.53 -2.70
C TYR A 142 5.29 -4.62 -3.13
N ALA A 143 5.11 -5.86 -2.68
CA ALA A 143 6.02 -6.94 -3.05
C ALA A 143 6.02 -7.26 -4.55
N TYR A 144 4.93 -6.89 -5.23
CA TYR A 144 4.77 -7.00 -6.67
C TYR A 144 4.16 -5.71 -7.23
N LYS A 145 4.62 -5.29 -8.42
CA LYS A 145 4.02 -4.19 -9.17
C LYS A 145 3.30 -4.76 -10.39
N PRO A 146 1.96 -4.74 -10.43
CA PRO A 146 1.24 -5.14 -11.63
C PRO A 146 1.55 -4.16 -12.78
N PRO A 147 1.46 -4.61 -14.03
CA PRO A 147 1.50 -3.69 -15.16
C PRO A 147 0.39 -2.66 -15.00
N ILE A 148 0.76 -1.37 -15.00
CA ILE A 148 -0.21 -0.28 -14.86
C ILE A 148 -1.13 -0.35 -16.06
N SER A 149 -2.35 -0.81 -15.81
CA SER A 149 -3.42 -0.74 -16.78
C SER A 149 -3.84 0.72 -16.85
N ALA A 150 -3.16 1.52 -17.68
CA ALA A 150 -3.68 2.82 -18.08
C ALA A 150 -5.12 2.58 -18.49
N ALA A 151 -6.06 3.19 -17.74
CA ALA A 151 -7.48 2.92 -17.85
C ALA A 151 -7.84 2.85 -19.34
N ARG A 152 -8.03 1.63 -19.86
CA ARG A 152 -8.35 1.43 -21.26
C ARG A 152 -9.73 2.04 -21.39
N ASN A 153 -9.77 3.27 -21.91
CA ASN A 153 -10.94 4.14 -21.97
C ASN A 153 -12.17 3.29 -22.28
N LEU A 154 -13.06 3.12 -21.28
CA LEU A 154 -14.37 2.49 -21.43
C LEU A 154 -15.31 3.32 -22.36
N LYS A 155 -14.76 4.30 -23.09
CA LYS A 155 -15.43 5.17 -24.05
C LYS A 155 -15.40 4.64 -25.49
N TRP A 156 -14.53 3.68 -25.84
CA TRP A 156 -14.48 3.18 -27.24
C TRP A 156 -15.66 2.27 -27.60
N LYS A 157 -16.22 1.53 -26.63
CA LYS A 157 -17.37 0.63 -26.87
C LYS A 157 -18.65 1.37 -27.25
N TRP A 158 -18.84 2.61 -26.80
CA TRP A 158 -20.00 3.43 -27.14
C TRP A 158 -19.82 4.23 -28.44
N PHE A 159 -18.57 4.48 -28.86
CA PHE A 159 -18.30 5.21 -30.10
C PHE A 159 -18.64 4.38 -31.35
N LEU A 160 -18.46 3.06 -31.30
CA LEU A 160 -18.83 2.16 -32.40
C LEU A 160 -20.35 1.93 -32.52
N TYR A 161 -21.13 2.16 -31.47
CA TYR A 161 -22.59 2.08 -31.53
C TYR A 161 -23.23 3.35 -32.11
N LEU A 162 -22.55 4.50 -32.02
CA LEU A 162 -23.04 5.77 -32.57
C LEU A 162 -22.74 5.94 -34.06
N THR A 163 -21.68 5.33 -34.58
CA THR A 163 -21.36 5.40 -36.02
C THR A 163 -22.08 4.33 -36.86
N GLY A 164 -22.57 3.25 -36.25
CA GLY A 164 -23.36 2.22 -36.93
C GLY A 164 -24.83 2.60 -37.17
N ALA A 165 -25.36 3.61 -36.48
CA ALA A 165 -26.75 4.05 -36.61
C ALA A 165 -26.97 5.18 -37.64
N ILE A 166 -25.90 5.73 -38.24
CA ILE A 166 -26.00 6.87 -39.17
C ILE A 166 -25.98 6.43 -40.66
N PHE A 167 -25.73 5.14 -40.95
CA PHE A 167 -25.71 4.60 -42.33
C PHE A 167 -26.95 3.78 -42.72
N LEU A 168 -28.04 3.88 -41.96
CA LEU A 168 -29.34 3.26 -42.29
C LEU A 168 -30.47 4.31 -42.22
N VAL A 169 -30.40 5.33 -43.08
CA VAL A 169 -31.55 6.12 -43.56
C VAL A 169 -31.29 6.48 -45.02
#